data_AF-A0A2N5XCR1-F1
#
_entry.id   AF-A0A2N5XCR1-F1
#
_cell.length_a   1.000
_cell.length_b   1.000
_cell.length_c   1.000
_cell.angle_alpha   90.00
_cell.angle_beta   90.00
_cell.angle_gamma   90.00
#
_symmetry.space_group_name_H-M   'P 1'
#
loop_
_entity.id
_entity.type
_entity.pdbx_description
1 polymer ?
#
loop_
_entity_poly.entity_id
_entity_poly.type
_entity_poly.pdbx_seq_one_letter_code
_entity_poly.pdbx_strand_id
1 'polypeptide(L)'
;MRPRNPGPSGAGPSTGTTSPRSRTWGWIGRTPVVRVRDRGSGRVSTAGMTCYKPGERSRLIYAVREYRGRKGEPKGFGRRDLRDLLVRARIQLGGPIVLVRGNVRFHLTAGMREFIAANAAWLTVFQLPTYAPDLNPQEGIWSLVKRDLGNLAAADLGRITRAVKCRLKQIRYRPDLADSCLAGTCLITDD
;
A
#
# COMPACT_ATOMS: atom_id res chain seq x y z
N MET A 1 -36.14 -10.65 -11.58
CA MET A 1 -35.25 -9.72 -12.33
C MET A 1 -33.80 -10.10 -12.06
N ARG A 2 -32.97 -10.35 -13.09
CA ARG A 2 -31.59 -10.86 -12.93
C ARG A 2 -30.56 -9.72 -13.11
N PRO A 3 -29.67 -9.44 -12.15
CA PRO A 3 -28.52 -8.56 -12.35
C PRO A 3 -27.49 -9.24 -13.29
N ARG A 4 -26.87 -8.49 -14.21
CA ARG A 4 -25.77 -8.99 -15.08
C ARG A 4 -24.52 -8.09 -15.06
N ASN A 5 -23.36 -8.75 -15.24
CA ASN A 5 -21.98 -8.26 -15.10
C ASN A 5 -21.77 -6.75 -15.32
N PRO A 6 -20.99 -6.08 -14.46
CA PRO A 6 -20.99 -4.61 -14.42
C PRO A 6 -20.21 -4.03 -15.62
N GLY A 7 -20.37 -2.78 -16.05
CA GLY A 7 -19.62 -2.18 -17.18
C GLY A 7 -18.66 -1.07 -16.74
N PRO A 8 -17.75 -0.57 -17.60
CA PRO A 8 -16.99 0.65 -17.30
C PRO A 8 -17.92 1.88 -17.32
N SER A 9 -17.83 2.74 -16.31
CA SER A 9 -18.64 3.95 -16.18
C SER A 9 -18.08 5.08 -17.05
N GLY A 10 -18.88 5.64 -17.98
CA GLY A 10 -18.53 6.83 -18.77
C GLY A 10 -18.66 8.14 -17.97
N ALA A 11 -17.75 9.08 -18.20
CA ALA A 11 -17.67 10.37 -17.50
C ALA A 11 -18.17 11.54 -18.38
N GLY A 12 -18.96 12.46 -17.82
CA GLY A 12 -19.23 13.79 -18.36
C GLY A 12 -18.23 14.84 -17.83
N PRO A 13 -18.12 16.03 -18.45
CA PRO A 13 -16.96 16.90 -18.28
C PRO A 13 -17.10 17.85 -17.07
N SER A 14 -16.13 17.82 -16.16
CA SER A 14 -15.28 18.97 -15.82
C SER A 14 -14.47 18.70 -14.54
N THR A 15 -13.15 18.84 -14.69
CA THR A 15 -12.12 19.20 -13.68
C THR A 15 -12.22 18.61 -12.27
N GLY A 16 -11.39 17.59 -12.04
CA GLY A 16 -10.61 17.53 -10.80
C GLY A 16 -11.09 16.59 -9.71
N THR A 17 -11.30 15.31 -10.02
CA THR A 17 -10.83 14.16 -9.20
C THR A 17 -11.21 12.87 -9.93
N THR A 18 -10.26 11.97 -10.09
CA THR A 18 -10.53 10.65 -10.67
C THR A 18 -11.47 9.89 -9.74
N SER A 19 -12.74 9.74 -10.15
CA SER A 19 -13.67 8.76 -9.58
C SER A 19 -12.97 7.40 -9.43
N PRO A 20 -13.26 6.58 -8.40
CA PRO A 20 -12.76 5.22 -8.41
C PRO A 20 -13.09 4.58 -9.77
N ARG A 21 -12.06 4.18 -10.53
CA ARG A 21 -12.19 3.44 -11.80
C ARG A 21 -12.60 2.01 -11.49
N SER A 22 -13.74 1.85 -10.85
CA SER A 22 -14.28 0.58 -10.42
C SER A 22 -15.70 0.44 -10.96
N ARG A 23 -16.14 -0.81 -11.07
CA ARG A 23 -17.41 -1.16 -11.72
C ARG A 23 -18.53 -1.13 -10.69
N THR A 24 -19.62 -0.42 -10.98
CA THR A 24 -20.83 -0.36 -10.14
C THR A 24 -22.04 -0.92 -10.87
N TRP A 25 -23.08 -1.30 -10.12
CA TRP A 25 -24.32 -1.86 -10.66
C TRP A 25 -25.38 -0.76 -10.83
N GLY A 26 -26.12 -0.82 -11.93
CA GLY A 26 -27.19 0.12 -12.26
C GLY A 26 -28.34 -0.58 -12.95
N TRP A 27 -29.50 0.09 -12.97
CA TRP A 27 -30.64 -0.37 -13.75
C TRP A 27 -30.36 -0.22 -15.25
N ILE A 28 -30.91 -1.12 -16.07
CA ILE A 28 -30.75 -1.07 -17.53
C ILE A 28 -31.27 0.28 -18.04
N GLY A 29 -30.49 0.94 -18.90
CA GLY A 29 -30.82 2.25 -19.46
C GLY A 29 -30.70 3.42 -18.48
N ARG A 30 -30.25 3.20 -17.24
CA ARG A 30 -30.06 4.27 -16.24
C ARG A 30 -28.61 4.30 -15.77
N THR A 31 -27.92 5.40 -16.06
CA THR A 31 -26.57 5.65 -15.52
C THR A 31 -26.63 5.67 -13.99
N PRO A 32 -25.88 4.79 -13.30
CA PRO A 32 -25.87 4.77 -11.83
C PRO A 32 -25.22 6.05 -11.30
N VAL A 33 -25.92 6.76 -10.41
CA VAL A 33 -25.40 7.95 -9.73
C VAL A 33 -24.85 7.53 -8.37
N VAL A 34 -23.53 7.57 -8.24
CA VAL A 34 -22.85 7.35 -6.95
C VAL A 34 -22.53 8.71 -6.35
N ARG A 35 -23.19 9.05 -5.24
CA ARG A 35 -22.85 10.25 -4.47
C ARG A 35 -21.65 9.94 -3.59
N VAL A 36 -20.54 10.60 -3.88
CA VAL A 36 -19.35 10.62 -3.02
C VAL A 36 -19.26 11.99 -2.35
N ARG A 37 -18.82 12.03 -1.09
CA ARG A 37 -18.51 13.29 -0.43
C ARG A 37 -17.18 13.79 -1.00
N ASP A 38 -17.19 14.98 -1.59
CA ASP A 38 -15.95 15.60 -2.09
C ASP A 38 -15.00 15.97 -0.93
N ARG A 39 -13.70 15.95 -1.27
CA ARG A 39 -12.51 16.45 -0.56
C ARG A 39 -12.68 16.79 0.93
N GLY A 40 -12.75 15.76 1.77
CA GLY A 40 -12.30 15.90 3.15
C GLY A 40 -10.79 16.18 3.22
N SER A 41 -10.33 16.96 4.20
CA SER A 41 -8.90 17.19 4.44
C SER A 41 -8.14 15.93 4.91
N GLY A 42 -8.90 14.90 5.31
CA GLY A 42 -8.36 13.67 5.88
C GLY A 42 -7.77 12.69 4.85
N ARG A 43 -6.74 11.95 5.26
CA ARG A 43 -6.06 10.95 4.42
C ARG A 43 -5.69 9.72 5.25
N VAL A 44 -5.70 8.55 4.62
CA VAL A 44 -5.09 7.35 5.19
C VAL A 44 -3.81 7.07 4.40
N SER A 45 -2.68 7.10 5.10
CA SER A 45 -1.39 6.71 4.54
C SER A 45 -1.02 5.31 5.03
N THR A 46 -0.44 4.50 4.14
CA THR A 46 0.07 3.17 4.47
C THR A 46 1.54 3.05 4.07
N ALA A 47 2.32 2.41 4.93
CA ALA A 47 3.68 1.99 4.64
C ALA A 47 3.79 0.50 4.96
N GLY A 48 4.55 -0.25 4.19
CA GLY A 48 4.70 -1.67 4.43
C GLY A 48 5.93 -2.25 3.78
N MET A 49 6.28 -3.43 4.27
CA MET A 49 7.34 -4.30 3.81
C MET A 49 6.74 -5.69 3.65
N THR A 50 6.92 -6.26 2.47
CA THR A 50 6.68 -7.69 2.25
C THR A 50 8.01 -8.40 2.40
N CYS A 51 8.07 -9.34 3.33
CA CYS A 51 9.29 -9.95 3.79
C CYS A 51 9.26 -11.45 3.51
N TYR A 52 10.37 -11.95 2.97
CA TYR A 52 10.58 -13.34 2.57
C TYR A 52 11.83 -13.85 3.29
N LYS A 53 11.75 -15.05 3.84
CA LYS A 53 12.87 -15.72 4.50
C LYS A 53 12.79 -17.21 4.16
N PRO A 54 13.82 -17.82 3.57
CA PRO A 54 13.83 -19.24 3.25
C PRO A 54 13.43 -20.10 4.45
N GLY A 55 12.60 -21.12 4.20
CA GLY A 55 12.07 -22.01 5.24
C GLY A 55 11.03 -21.38 6.18
N GLU A 56 10.69 -20.10 6.01
CA GLU A 56 9.70 -19.41 6.82
C GLU A 56 8.56 -18.82 5.99
N ARG A 57 7.38 -18.73 6.60
CA ARG A 57 6.22 -18.09 5.98
C ARG A 57 6.49 -16.61 5.69
N SER A 58 6.13 -16.17 4.48
CA SER A 58 6.15 -14.76 4.08
C SER A 58 5.29 -13.87 4.98
N ARG A 59 5.79 -12.65 5.27
CA ARG A 59 5.19 -11.73 6.23
C ARG A 59 4.94 -10.36 5.61
N LEU A 60 3.75 -9.81 5.85
CA LEU A 60 3.44 -8.42 5.57
C LEU A 60 3.49 -7.60 6.87
N ILE A 61 4.54 -6.77 6.98
CA ILE A 61 4.75 -5.84 8.09
C ILE A 61 4.37 -4.45 7.62
N TYR A 62 3.45 -3.79 8.33
CA TYR A 62 2.89 -2.52 7.87
C TYR A 62 2.56 -1.56 8.99
N ALA A 63 2.45 -0.29 8.63
CA ALA A 63 1.92 0.79 9.45
C ALA A 63 0.81 1.51 8.67
N VAL A 64 -0.22 1.97 9.39
CA VAL A 64 -1.32 2.77 8.85
C VAL A 64 -1.42 4.04 9.68
N ARG A 65 -1.46 5.20 9.01
CA ARG A 65 -1.58 6.51 9.65
C ARG A 65 -2.80 7.24 9.11
N GLU A 66 -3.62 7.75 10.02
CA GLU A 66 -4.65 8.71 9.69
C GLU A 66 -4.07 10.12 9.77
N TYR A 67 -4.41 10.94 8.79
CA TYR A 67 -4.25 12.38 8.82
C TYR A 67 -5.64 12.99 8.83
N ARG A 68 -5.92 13.90 9.76
CA ARG A 68 -7.24 14.53 9.92
C ARG A 68 -7.23 16.01 9.56
N GLY A 69 -6.08 16.55 9.13
CA GLY A 69 -5.97 17.97 8.80
C GLY A 69 -5.66 18.85 10.01
N ARG A 70 -5.25 18.29 11.14
CA ARG A 70 -4.99 19.09 12.36
C ARG A 70 -3.68 19.88 12.21
N LYS A 71 -3.61 21.06 12.81
CA LYS A 71 -2.41 21.90 12.80
C LYS A 71 -1.24 21.13 13.43
N GLY A 72 -0.09 21.09 12.75
CA GLY A 72 1.09 20.35 13.20
C GLY A 72 1.04 18.82 13.01
N GLU A 73 -0.07 18.28 12.51
CA GLU A 73 -0.20 16.85 12.23
C GLU A 73 0.62 16.48 10.97
N PRO A 74 1.52 15.48 11.05
CA PRO A 74 2.24 15.03 9.87
C PRO A 74 1.28 14.48 8.81
N LYS A 75 1.41 14.97 7.58
CA LYS A 75 0.57 14.60 6.43
C LYS A 75 0.75 13.14 5.96
N GLY A 76 1.71 12.42 6.54
CA GLY A 76 2.05 11.06 6.14
C GLY A 76 3.20 10.50 6.99
N PHE A 77 3.87 9.47 6.45
CA PHE A 77 5.03 8.86 7.09
C PHE A 77 6.29 9.71 6.96
N GLY A 78 7.04 9.81 8.04
CA GLY A 78 8.35 10.46 8.10
C GLY A 78 9.48 9.46 8.30
N ARG A 79 10.70 10.01 8.42
CA ARG A 79 11.94 9.24 8.63
C ARG A 79 11.85 8.29 9.83
N ARG A 80 11.34 8.79 10.97
CA ARG A 80 11.22 8.02 12.22
C ARG A 80 10.32 6.81 12.02
N ASP A 81 9.16 7.01 11.39
CA ASP A 81 8.21 5.93 11.17
C ASP A 81 8.80 4.79 10.31
N LEU A 82 9.62 5.13 9.30
CA LEU A 82 10.29 4.14 8.47
C LEU A 82 11.40 3.40 9.23
N ARG A 83 12.19 4.11 10.05
CA ARG A 83 13.16 3.47 10.95
C ARG A 83 12.46 2.49 11.89
N ASP A 84 11.36 2.90 12.51
CA ASP A 84 10.58 2.06 13.42
C ASP A 84 9.95 0.86 12.68
N LEU A 85 9.59 1.01 11.40
CA LEU A 85 9.13 -0.10 10.58
C LEU A 85 10.25 -1.11 10.29
N LEU A 86 11.46 -0.64 9.96
CA LEU A 86 12.64 -1.49 9.73
C LEU A 86 13.08 -2.22 10.99
N VAL A 87 13.10 -1.54 12.14
CA VAL A 87 13.42 -2.16 13.44
C VAL A 87 12.39 -3.23 13.78
N ARG A 88 11.09 -2.96 13.59
CA ARG A 88 10.04 -3.99 13.78
C ARG A 88 10.21 -5.17 12.83
N ALA A 89 10.61 -4.94 11.59
CA ALA A 89 10.91 -6.01 10.65
C ALA A 89 12.08 -6.87 11.13
N ARG A 90 13.17 -6.24 11.60
CA ARG A 90 14.34 -6.95 12.14
C ARG A 90 13.97 -7.85 13.31
N ILE A 91 13.22 -7.32 14.27
CA ILE A 91 12.78 -8.09 15.45
C ILE A 91 11.92 -9.29 15.03
N GLN A 92 11.03 -9.12 14.06
CA GLN A 92 10.14 -10.21 13.62
C GLN A 92 10.83 -11.25 12.74
N LEU A 93 11.84 -10.87 11.97
CA LEU A 93 12.59 -11.79 11.09
C LEU A 93 13.76 -12.48 11.81
N GLY A 94 14.24 -11.90 12.91
CA GLY A 94 15.26 -12.50 13.76
C GLY A 94 16.65 -12.54 13.14
N GLY A 95 16.96 -11.68 12.16
CA GLY A 95 18.24 -11.71 11.45
C GLY A 95 18.54 -10.45 10.64
N PRO A 96 19.67 -10.47 9.90
CA PRO A 96 20.01 -9.43 8.93
C PRO A 96 18.91 -9.27 7.88
N ILE A 97 18.75 -8.05 7.38
CA ILE A 97 17.75 -7.70 6.37
C ILE A 97 18.45 -7.19 5.13
N VAL A 98 18.08 -7.78 3.98
CA VAL A 98 18.29 -7.19 2.67
C VAL A 98 17.02 -6.43 2.29
N LEU A 99 17.09 -5.11 2.29
CA LEU A 99 15.99 -4.22 1.92
C LEU A 99 16.13 -3.81 0.45
N VAL A 100 15.23 -4.30 -0.38
CA VAL A 100 15.03 -3.80 -1.75
C VAL A 100 13.95 -2.70 -1.71
N ARG A 101 14.24 -1.51 -2.22
CA ARG A 101 13.33 -0.37 -2.15
C ARG A 101 13.29 0.49 -3.42
N GLY A 102 12.16 1.15 -3.66
CA GLY A 102 12.01 2.13 -4.74
C GLY A 102 12.50 3.55 -4.40
N ASN A 103 12.33 4.49 -5.33
CA ASN A 103 12.95 5.83 -5.30
C ASN A 103 12.10 6.95 -4.70
N VAL A 104 11.19 6.64 -3.77
CA VAL A 104 10.33 7.67 -3.17
C VAL A 104 11.20 8.68 -2.39
N ARG A 105 10.99 9.99 -2.61
CA ARG A 105 11.89 11.07 -2.15
C ARG A 105 12.26 11.01 -0.67
N PHE A 106 11.35 10.60 0.21
CA PHE A 106 11.62 10.51 1.65
C PHE A 106 12.58 9.37 2.04
N HIS A 107 12.78 8.38 1.17
CA HIS A 107 13.81 7.34 1.32
C HIS A 107 15.24 7.89 1.13
N LEU A 108 15.38 9.01 0.41
CA LEU A 108 16.67 9.60 0.02
C LEU A 108 17.18 10.66 1.00
N THR A 109 16.50 10.85 2.13
CA THR A 109 16.91 11.88 3.12
C THR A 109 18.24 11.52 3.78
N ALA A 110 19.06 12.53 4.10
CA ALA A 110 20.38 12.36 4.72
C ALA A 110 20.35 11.44 5.94
N GLY A 111 19.46 11.68 6.90
CA GLY A 111 19.40 10.80 8.06
C GLY A 111 18.83 9.41 7.80
N MET A 112 18.19 9.12 6.65
CA MET A 112 17.94 7.73 6.27
C MET A 112 19.24 7.06 5.82
N ARG A 113 20.11 7.79 5.10
CA ARG A 113 21.46 7.29 4.73
C ARG A 113 22.33 7.07 5.96
N GLU A 114 22.36 8.00 6.91
CA GLU A 114 23.08 7.84 8.19
C GLU A 114 22.57 6.63 8.98
N PHE A 115 21.24 6.44 9.03
CA PHE A 115 20.66 5.28 9.70
C PHE A 115 21.10 3.97 9.05
N ILE A 116 21.11 3.91 7.71
CA ILE A 116 21.56 2.72 6.98
C ILE A 116 23.04 2.47 7.27
N ALA A 117 23.90 3.49 7.17
CA ALA A 117 25.32 3.39 7.44
C ALA A 117 25.61 2.91 8.88
N ALA A 118 24.94 3.49 9.87
CA ALA A 118 25.08 3.11 11.28
C ALA A 118 24.59 1.68 11.58
N ASN A 119 23.84 1.06 10.68
CA ASN A 119 23.24 -0.26 10.84
C ASN A 119 23.73 -1.27 9.79
N ALA A 120 24.84 -0.98 9.11
CA ALA A 120 25.39 -1.82 8.04
C ALA A 120 25.71 -3.26 8.48
N ALA A 121 25.92 -3.50 9.78
CA ALA A 121 26.14 -4.83 10.34
C ALA A 121 24.93 -5.78 10.19
N TRP A 122 23.72 -5.25 9.98
CA TRP A 122 22.51 -6.06 9.85
C TRP A 122 21.54 -5.57 8.77
N LEU A 123 21.78 -4.42 8.15
CA LEU A 123 20.91 -3.83 7.13
C LEU A 123 21.68 -3.56 5.85
N THR A 124 21.40 -4.34 4.81
CA THR A 124 21.86 -4.11 3.45
C THR A 124 20.73 -3.51 2.63
N VAL A 125 20.99 -2.46 1.85
CA VAL A 125 19.94 -1.76 1.08
C VAL A 125 20.28 -1.74 -0.40
N PHE A 126 19.37 -2.26 -1.22
CA PHE A 126 19.40 -2.12 -2.67
C PHE A 126 18.30 -1.17 -3.13
N GLN A 127 18.66 -0.24 -4.00
CA GLN A 127 17.73 0.71 -4.57
C GLN A 127 17.38 0.29 -5.99
N LEU A 128 16.09 0.16 -6.27
CA LEU A 128 15.60 -0.20 -7.59
C LEU A 128 15.87 0.93 -8.61
N PRO A 129 16.03 0.59 -9.90
CA PRO A 129 16.06 1.58 -10.97
C PRO A 129 14.84 2.51 -10.92
N THR A 130 15.04 3.75 -11.39
CA THR A 130 13.92 4.70 -11.48
C THR A 130 12.89 4.17 -12.46
N TYR A 131 11.61 4.32 -12.11
CA TYR A 131 10.48 3.86 -12.93
C TYR A 131 10.40 2.33 -13.13
N ALA A 132 10.90 1.53 -12.19
CA ALA A 132 10.71 0.07 -12.16
C ALA A 132 9.74 -0.38 -11.04
N PRO A 133 8.45 0.03 -11.06
CA PRO A 133 7.48 -0.38 -10.05
C PRO A 133 7.10 -1.87 -10.15
N ASP A 134 7.25 -2.46 -11.32
CA ASP A 134 7.04 -3.87 -11.65
C ASP A 134 8.01 -4.81 -10.92
N LEU A 135 9.18 -4.32 -10.51
CA LEU A 135 10.14 -5.06 -9.70
C LEU A 135 9.87 -4.99 -8.19
N ASN A 136 8.87 -4.21 -7.76
CA ASN A 136 8.56 -4.03 -6.35
C ASN A 136 7.31 -4.84 -5.96
N PRO A 137 7.43 -5.97 -5.22
CA PRO A 137 6.27 -6.79 -4.86
C PRO A 137 5.26 -6.03 -4.00
N GLN A 138 5.70 -4.95 -3.34
CA GLN A 138 4.82 -4.08 -2.59
C GLN A 138 3.76 -3.41 -3.47
N GLU A 139 4.02 -3.15 -4.76
CA GLU A 139 3.02 -2.62 -5.69
C GLU A 139 1.89 -3.61 -5.97
N GLY A 140 2.19 -4.91 -5.98
CA GLY A 140 1.18 -5.98 -6.01
C GLY A 140 0.27 -5.96 -4.78
N ILE A 141 0.86 -5.83 -3.59
CA ILE A 141 0.11 -5.68 -2.32
C ILE A 141 -0.78 -4.43 -2.36
N TRP A 142 -0.26 -3.30 -2.83
CA TRP A 142 -1.05 -2.08 -2.96
C TRP A 142 -2.17 -2.22 -3.98
N SER A 143 -1.97 -2.96 -5.06
CA SER A 143 -3.00 -3.27 -6.04
C SER A 143 -4.12 -4.12 -5.43
N LEU A 144 -3.77 -5.14 -4.62
CA LEU A 144 -4.74 -5.95 -3.87
C LEU A 144 -5.55 -5.14 -2.85
N VAL A 145 -4.93 -4.14 -2.23
CA VAL A 145 -5.64 -3.22 -1.31
C VAL A 145 -6.56 -2.29 -2.09
N LYS A 146 -6.06 -1.64 -3.15
CA LYS A 146 -6.83 -0.69 -3.96
C LYS A 146 -8.03 -1.34 -4.65
N ARG A 147 -7.88 -2.57 -5.15
CA ARG A 147 -8.96 -3.31 -5.82
C ARG A 147 -10.19 -3.47 -4.93
N ASP A 148 -9.98 -3.82 -3.67
CA ASP A 148 -11.07 -4.09 -2.72
C ASP A 148 -11.65 -2.78 -2.16
N LEU A 149 -10.85 -1.72 -2.09
CA LEU A 149 -11.30 -0.39 -1.71
C LEU A 149 -11.98 0.38 -2.85
N GLY A 150 -11.77 -0.03 -4.11
CA GLY A 150 -12.26 0.68 -5.28
C GLY A 150 -13.79 0.83 -5.31
N ASN A 151 -14.53 -0.10 -4.70
CA ASN A 151 -16.00 -0.04 -4.62
C ASN A 151 -16.51 0.54 -3.29
N LEU A 152 -15.61 0.96 -2.40
CA LEU A 152 -16.00 1.45 -1.08
C LEU A 152 -16.51 2.90 -1.17
N ALA A 153 -17.83 3.08 -1.15
CA ALA A 153 -18.47 4.37 -0.92
C ALA A 153 -18.39 4.74 0.58
N ALA A 154 -17.19 5.05 1.07
CA ALA A 154 -17.00 5.42 2.48
C ALA A 154 -17.54 6.83 2.76
N ALA A 155 -18.33 6.96 3.83
CA ALA A 155 -18.91 8.23 4.26
C ALA A 155 -17.93 9.11 5.07
N ASP A 156 -16.90 8.50 5.66
CA ASP A 156 -15.94 9.17 6.55
C ASP A 156 -14.56 8.47 6.54
N LEU A 157 -13.56 9.18 7.06
CA LEU A 157 -12.17 8.72 7.13
C LEU A 157 -12.00 7.44 7.95
N GLY A 158 -12.73 7.30 9.06
CA GLY A 158 -12.62 6.13 9.94
C GLY A 158 -13.06 4.84 9.24
N ARG A 159 -14.11 4.92 8.40
CA ARG A 159 -14.54 3.79 7.56
C ARG A 159 -13.47 3.39 6.54
N ILE A 160 -12.79 4.36 5.92
CA ILE A 160 -11.65 4.10 5.03
C ILE A 160 -10.53 3.41 5.80
N THR A 161 -10.12 3.94 6.96
CA THR A 161 -9.04 3.36 7.75
C THR A 161 -9.35 1.94 8.19
N ARG A 162 -10.59 1.69 8.65
CA ARG A 162 -11.03 0.35 9.05
C ARG A 162 -10.93 -0.60 7.87
N ALA A 163 -11.43 -0.21 6.70
CA ALA A 163 -11.36 -1.04 5.50
C ALA A 163 -9.92 -1.36 5.09
N VAL A 164 -9.04 -0.35 5.08
CA VAL A 164 -7.59 -0.51 4.83
C VAL A 164 -6.96 -1.48 5.83
N LYS A 165 -7.18 -1.27 7.13
CA LYS A 165 -6.63 -2.13 8.19
C LYS A 165 -7.15 -3.56 8.10
N CYS A 166 -8.45 -3.75 7.88
CA CYS A 166 -9.04 -5.06 7.69
C CYS A 166 -8.43 -5.78 6.48
N ARG A 167 -8.28 -5.08 5.35
CA ARG A 167 -7.71 -5.67 4.13
C ARG A 167 -6.24 -6.04 4.31
N LEU A 168 -5.43 -5.15 4.89
CA LEU A 168 -4.03 -5.45 5.20
C LEU A 168 -3.90 -6.62 6.19
N LYS A 169 -4.81 -6.72 7.18
CA LYS A 169 -4.87 -7.85 8.09
C LYS A 169 -5.17 -9.15 7.34
N GLN A 170 -6.16 -9.16 6.45
CA GLN A 170 -6.48 -10.34 5.63
C GLN A 170 -5.29 -10.80 4.77
N ILE A 171 -4.61 -9.85 4.11
CA ILE A 171 -3.40 -10.16 3.31
C ILE A 171 -2.30 -10.73 4.22
N ARG A 172 -2.07 -10.15 5.40
CA ARG A 172 -1.11 -10.70 6.37
C ARG A 172 -1.41 -12.16 6.73
N TYR A 173 -2.69 -12.53 6.85
CA TYR A 173 -3.09 -13.91 7.15
C TYR A 173 -3.04 -14.86 5.94
N ARG A 174 -2.78 -14.35 4.73
CA ARG A 174 -2.72 -15.11 3.47
C ARG A 174 -1.35 -14.95 2.80
N PRO A 175 -0.35 -15.76 3.20
CA PRO A 175 1.02 -15.61 2.71
C PRO A 175 1.12 -15.91 1.21
N ASP A 176 0.24 -16.77 0.69
CA ASP A 176 0.06 -17.05 -0.74
C ASP A 176 -0.09 -15.79 -1.59
N LEU A 177 -0.74 -14.76 -1.06
CA LEU A 177 -0.90 -13.48 -1.75
C LEU A 177 0.40 -12.68 -1.79
N ALA A 178 1.22 -12.75 -0.74
CA ALA A 178 2.54 -12.13 -0.74
C ALA A 178 3.47 -12.85 -1.71
N ASP A 179 3.47 -14.18 -1.70
CA ASP A 179 4.28 -15.01 -2.58
C ASP A 179 3.90 -14.81 -4.06
N SER A 180 2.60 -14.70 -4.36
CA SER A 180 2.12 -14.37 -5.70
C SER A 180 2.59 -12.98 -6.16
N CYS A 181 2.70 -12.01 -5.25
CA CYS A 181 3.23 -10.69 -5.59
C CYS A 181 4.74 -10.75 -5.89
N LEU A 182 5.50 -11.61 -5.22
CA LEU A 182 6.92 -11.84 -5.52
C LEU A 182 7.11 -12.56 -6.85
N ALA A 183 6.35 -13.62 -7.09
CA ALA A 183 6.42 -14.36 -8.35
C ALA A 183 6.16 -13.45 -9.57
N GLY A 184 5.27 -12.46 -9.41
CA GLY A 184 4.98 -11.46 -10.44
C GLY A 184 6.13 -10.47 -10.74
N THR A 185 7.16 -10.38 -9.89
CA THR A 185 8.30 -9.45 -10.09
C THR A 185 9.50 -10.11 -10.77
N CYS A 186 9.42 -11.41 -11.10
CA CYS A 186 10.53 -12.23 -11.63
C CYS A 186 11.81 -12.21 -10.75
N LEU A 187 11.68 -11.82 -9.48
CA LEU A 187 12.79 -11.86 -8.52
C LEU A 187 12.81 -13.24 -7.88
N ILE A 188 13.97 -13.89 -7.93
CA ILE A 188 14.20 -15.19 -7.31
C ILE A 188 14.91 -14.93 -5.98
N THR A 189 14.41 -15.53 -4.90
CA THR A 189 15.18 -15.66 -3.66
C THR A 189 15.98 -16.96 -3.78
N ASP A 190 17.30 -16.87 -3.70
CA ASP A 190 18.15 -18.06 -3.62
C ASP A 190 17.81 -18.84 -2.33
N ASP A 191 17.79 -20.17 -2.44
CA ASP A 191 17.50 -21.12 -1.35
C ASP A 191 18.59 -21.15 -0.27
#